data_AF-A0A9R0YAX7-F1
#
_entry.id   AF-A0A9R0YAX7-F1
#
_cell.length_a   1.000
_cell.length_b   1.000
_cell.length_c   1.000
_cell.angle_alpha   90.00
_cell.angle_beta   90.00
_cell.angle_gamma   90.00
#
_symmetry.space_group_name_H-M   'P 1'
#
loop_
_entity.id
_entity.type
_entity.pdbx_description
1 polymer ?
#
loop_
_entity_poly.entity_id
_entity_poly.type
_entity_poly.pdbx_seq_one_letter_code
_entity_poly.pdbx_strand_id
1 'polypeptide(L)'
;MHQAPRTMKASMLRISGRSSGQTQSNHWQKIIENLDILLKILQDNHVPPVLAQKIFTQIFSYINVQLFNSLLLRRECCSFSNGEYVKAGLAELELWCAKATSEYAASSWDEIRHIRQAVGFLVIFQKFRISYDEIVHDLCPILSVQQLYRICTQYWDDKYNTQSVSSDVLSNMRVLMTEDSNNAESSSFLLDDNSSIPFSVEDITNAIQEKDFSDVKPAEELLENPAFQFLQD
;
A
#
# COMPACT_ATOMS: atom_id res chain seq x y z
N MET A 1 -64.27 -20.54 -28.98
CA MET A 1 -62.83 -20.25 -29.08
C MET A 1 -62.66 -18.75 -29.32
N HIS A 2 -62.29 -17.99 -28.28
CA HIS A 2 -61.87 -16.60 -28.37
C HIS A 2 -60.82 -16.33 -27.27
N GLN A 3 -59.81 -15.52 -27.62
CA GLN A 3 -58.59 -15.23 -26.88
C GLN A 3 -58.80 -14.49 -25.54
N ALA A 4 -57.86 -14.67 -24.61
CA ALA A 4 -57.35 -13.64 -23.71
C ALA A 4 -55.89 -13.98 -23.29
N PRO A 5 -55.03 -12.99 -22.98
CA PRO A 5 -53.56 -13.11 -23.01
C PRO A 5 -52.94 -13.43 -21.63
N ARG A 6 -51.82 -14.17 -21.63
CA ARG A 6 -51.02 -14.47 -20.43
C ARG A 6 -50.06 -13.31 -20.14
N THR A 7 -50.26 -12.66 -19.00
CA THR A 7 -49.35 -11.69 -18.39
C THR A 7 -48.04 -12.36 -17.93
N MET A 8 -46.90 -11.85 -18.40
CA MET A 8 -45.56 -12.19 -17.91
C MET A 8 -45.39 -11.72 -16.46
N LYS A 9 -45.05 -12.64 -15.55
CA LYS A 9 -44.53 -12.28 -14.22
C LYS A 9 -43.02 -12.05 -14.34
N ALA A 10 -42.61 -10.80 -14.19
CA ALA A 10 -41.22 -10.42 -14.00
C ALA A 10 -40.72 -10.98 -12.66
N SER A 11 -39.80 -11.95 -12.70
CA SER A 11 -39.06 -12.42 -11.55
C SER A 11 -37.85 -11.51 -11.31
N MET A 12 -37.95 -10.63 -10.31
CA MET A 12 -36.80 -9.89 -9.76
C MET A 12 -35.87 -10.87 -9.05
N LEU A 13 -34.73 -11.18 -9.66
CA LEU A 13 -33.62 -11.85 -8.99
C LEU A 13 -32.89 -10.83 -8.12
N ARG A 14 -33.27 -10.75 -6.84
CA ARG A 14 -32.42 -10.20 -5.79
C ARG A 14 -31.26 -11.17 -5.55
N ILE A 15 -30.09 -10.88 -6.11
CA ILE A 15 -28.86 -11.57 -5.71
C ILE A 15 -28.42 -10.94 -4.38
N SER A 16 -28.91 -11.53 -3.29
CA SER A 16 -28.33 -11.36 -1.96
C SER A 16 -27.15 -12.30 -1.86
N GLY A 17 -25.95 -11.79 -2.14
CA GLY A 17 -24.69 -12.47 -1.87
C GLY A 17 -24.18 -12.09 -0.49
N ARG A 18 -24.83 -12.59 0.57
CA ARG A 18 -24.23 -12.64 1.91
C ARG A 18 -23.94 -14.10 2.24
N SER A 19 -22.68 -14.48 2.11
CA SER A 19 -22.04 -15.65 2.68
C SER A 19 -20.53 -15.41 2.54
N SER A 20 -19.64 -15.75 3.44
CA SER A 20 -19.66 -16.37 4.76
C SER A 20 -18.18 -16.36 5.14
N GLY A 21 -17.79 -15.77 6.27
CA GLY A 21 -16.37 -15.68 6.62
C GLY A 21 -16.01 -14.85 7.85
N GLN A 22 -16.76 -14.96 8.96
CA GLN A 22 -16.22 -14.56 10.26
C GLN A 22 -15.44 -15.73 10.86
N THR A 23 -14.11 -15.76 10.64
CA THR A 23 -13.03 -16.26 11.52
C THR A 23 -11.66 -16.30 10.82
N GLN A 24 -11.34 -15.29 10.01
CA GLN A 24 -9.95 -14.84 9.89
C GLN A 24 -9.97 -13.43 10.46
N SER A 25 -9.28 -13.19 11.57
CA SER A 25 -8.86 -11.82 11.86
C SER A 25 -8.10 -11.38 10.60
N ASN A 26 -8.72 -10.48 9.83
CA ASN A 26 -8.27 -10.07 8.50
C ASN A 26 -6.79 -9.65 8.66
N HIS A 27 -5.87 -10.24 7.91
CA HIS A 27 -4.43 -9.98 8.09
C HIS A 27 -4.12 -8.48 8.01
N TRP A 28 -4.89 -7.74 7.21
CA TRP A 28 -4.88 -6.28 7.15
C TRP A 28 -5.25 -5.60 8.47
N GLN A 29 -6.28 -6.08 9.16
CA GLN A 29 -6.66 -5.56 10.48
C GLN A 29 -5.54 -5.72 11.50
N LYS A 30 -4.82 -6.85 11.50
CA LYS A 30 -3.64 -7.03 12.35
C LYS A 30 -2.51 -6.04 12.00
N ILE A 31 -2.29 -5.76 10.72
CA ILE A 31 -1.30 -4.76 10.30
C ILE A 31 -1.71 -3.39 10.85
N ILE A 32 -2.98 -3.00 10.67
CA ILE A 32 -3.54 -1.73 11.16
C ILE A 32 -3.45 -1.62 12.68
N GLU A 33 -3.81 -2.68 13.42
CA GLU A 33 -3.68 -2.74 14.88
C GLU A 33 -2.23 -2.52 15.32
N ASN A 34 -1.25 -3.09 14.62
CA ASN A 34 0.17 -2.84 14.92
C ASN A 34 0.60 -1.40 14.61
N LEU A 35 0.09 -0.80 13.53
CA LEU A 35 0.33 0.61 13.22
C LEU A 35 -0.27 1.53 14.30
N ASP A 36 -1.48 1.22 14.79
CA ASP A 36 -2.13 1.94 15.89
C ASP A 36 -1.34 1.81 17.20
N ILE A 37 -0.87 0.61 17.53
CA ILE A 37 -0.03 0.38 18.73
C ILE A 37 1.26 1.19 18.62
N LEU A 38 1.93 1.16 17.48
CA LEU A 38 3.16 1.91 17.27
C LEU A 38 2.91 3.42 17.38
N LEU A 39 1.86 3.94 16.75
CA LEU A 39 1.49 5.35 16.82
C LEU A 39 1.27 5.77 18.27
N LYS A 40 0.51 4.98 19.03
CA LYS A 40 0.26 5.24 20.45
C LYS A 40 1.55 5.25 21.26
N ILE A 41 2.45 4.30 21.04
CA ILE A 41 3.76 4.27 21.73
C ILE A 41 4.55 5.55 21.41
N LEU A 42 4.60 5.98 20.14
CA LEU A 42 5.31 7.20 19.74
C LEU A 42 4.70 8.45 20.40
N GLN A 43 3.37 8.53 20.48
CA GLN A 43 2.64 9.62 21.13
C GLN A 43 2.84 9.65 22.65
N ASP A 44 2.68 8.51 23.32
CA ASP A 44 2.83 8.36 24.77
C ASP A 44 4.27 8.67 25.22
N ASN A 45 5.26 8.46 24.36
CA ASN A 45 6.67 8.79 24.61
C ASN A 45 7.08 10.19 24.10
N HIS A 46 6.12 11.01 23.65
CA HIS A 46 6.36 12.36 23.15
C HIS A 46 7.43 12.44 22.04
N VAL A 47 7.50 11.42 21.17
CA VAL A 47 8.43 11.40 20.05
C VAL A 47 8.08 12.56 19.10
N PRO A 48 9.06 13.38 18.68
CA PRO A 48 8.84 14.47 17.74
C PRO A 48 8.07 14.00 16.49
N PRO A 49 7.00 14.70 16.07
CA PRO A 49 6.16 14.30 14.93
C PRO A 49 6.94 14.02 13.65
N VAL A 50 7.96 14.82 13.36
CA VAL A 50 8.86 14.64 12.22
C VAL A 50 9.52 13.25 12.22
N LEU A 51 9.97 12.77 13.38
CA LEU A 51 10.59 11.44 13.47
C LEU A 51 9.54 10.34 13.30
N ALA A 52 8.38 10.50 13.91
CA ALA A 52 7.27 9.57 13.75
C ALA A 52 6.82 9.47 12.27
N GLN A 53 6.73 10.60 11.55
CA GLN A 53 6.46 10.62 10.12
C GLN A 53 7.47 9.79 9.33
N LYS A 54 8.78 9.97 9.59
CA LYS A 54 9.82 9.23 8.88
C LYS A 54 9.75 7.72 9.14
N ILE A 55 9.40 7.32 10.37
CA ILE A 55 9.16 5.91 10.70
C ILE A 55 8.01 5.35 9.87
N PHE A 56 6.86 6.03 9.81
CA PHE A 56 5.72 5.55 9.02
C PHE A 56 5.98 5.58 7.52
N THR A 57 6.65 6.61 6.99
CA THR A 57 7.08 6.65 5.59
C THR A 57 7.95 5.43 5.26
N GLN A 58 8.91 5.06 6.13
CA GLN A 58 9.73 3.87 5.91
C GLN A 58 8.90 2.58 5.95
N ILE A 59 7.96 2.45 6.90
CA ILE A 59 7.08 1.27 7.00
C ILE A 59 6.22 1.12 5.74
N PHE A 60 5.63 2.21 5.25
CA PHE A 60 4.79 2.18 4.04
C PHE A 60 5.62 1.88 2.79
N SER A 61 6.82 2.45 2.68
CA SER A 61 7.76 2.09 1.61
C SER A 61 8.10 0.60 1.66
N TYR A 62 8.37 0.04 2.85
CA TYR A 62 8.60 -1.40 3.01
C TYR A 62 7.39 -2.24 2.58
N ILE A 63 6.17 -1.87 2.99
CA ILE A 63 4.93 -2.54 2.55
C ILE A 63 4.82 -2.52 1.02
N ASN A 64 5.12 -1.38 0.38
CA ASN A 64 5.13 -1.23 -1.08
C ASN A 64 6.06 -2.26 -1.72
N VAL A 65 7.32 -2.30 -1.27
CA VAL A 65 8.37 -3.19 -1.79
C VAL A 65 7.96 -4.65 -1.63
N GLN A 66 7.55 -5.06 -0.42
CA GLN A 66 7.23 -6.45 -0.13
C GLN A 66 6.04 -6.95 -0.95
N LEU A 67 4.96 -6.17 -1.04
CA LEU A 67 3.77 -6.56 -1.80
C LEU A 67 4.04 -6.55 -3.31
N PHE A 68 4.71 -5.51 -3.81
CA PHE A 68 4.97 -5.36 -5.23
C PHE A 68 5.96 -6.40 -5.74
N ASN A 69 7.07 -6.65 -5.02
CA ASN A 69 8.02 -7.69 -5.39
C ASN A 69 7.39 -9.08 -5.31
N SER A 70 6.53 -9.35 -4.31
CA SER A 70 5.76 -10.60 -4.25
C SER A 70 4.89 -10.80 -5.49
N LEU A 71 4.21 -9.74 -5.94
CA LEU A 71 3.38 -9.75 -7.14
C LEU A 71 4.19 -10.04 -8.40
N LEU A 72 5.37 -9.43 -8.57
CA LEU A 72 6.24 -9.66 -9.74
C LEU A 72 6.93 -11.03 -9.75
N LEU A 73 7.13 -11.65 -8.59
CA LEU A 73 7.83 -12.93 -8.46
C LEU A 73 6.89 -14.14 -8.50
N ARG A 74 5.61 -13.97 -8.15
CA ARG A 74 4.69 -15.08 -7.90
C ARG A 74 3.43 -14.96 -8.74
N ARG A 75 3.21 -15.93 -9.62
CA ARG A 75 2.06 -15.93 -10.55
C ARG A 75 0.72 -15.96 -9.81
N GLU A 76 0.63 -16.69 -8.70
CA GLU A 76 -0.57 -16.79 -7.88
C GLU A 76 -1.01 -15.46 -7.26
N CYS A 77 -0.10 -14.47 -7.18
CA CYS A 77 -0.43 -13.13 -6.71
C CYS A 77 -1.05 -12.24 -7.81
N CYS A 78 -0.92 -12.63 -9.07
CA CYS A 78 -1.43 -11.89 -10.23
C CYS A 78 -2.81 -12.42 -10.66
N SER A 79 -3.79 -12.44 -9.76
CA SER A 79 -5.18 -12.78 -10.11
C SER A 79 -6.16 -11.63 -9.86
N PHE A 80 -7.34 -11.69 -10.48
CA PHE A 80 -8.40 -10.71 -10.24
C PHE A 80 -8.82 -10.70 -8.76
N SER A 81 -9.10 -11.88 -8.19
CA SER A 81 -9.54 -11.99 -6.79
C SER A 81 -8.45 -11.56 -5.81
N ASN A 82 -7.17 -11.86 -6.08
CA ASN A 82 -6.08 -11.36 -5.25
C ASN A 82 -5.93 -9.84 -5.38
N GLY A 83 -6.11 -9.29 -6.60
CA GLY A 83 -6.16 -7.85 -6.82
C GLY A 83 -7.26 -7.16 -6.01
N GLU A 84 -8.48 -7.73 -5.97
CA GLU A 84 -9.57 -7.21 -5.13
C GLU A 84 -9.21 -7.26 -3.64
N TYR A 85 -8.64 -8.38 -3.17
CA TYR A 85 -8.23 -8.56 -1.78
C TYR A 85 -7.19 -7.53 -1.35
N VAL A 86 -6.12 -7.37 -2.14
CA VAL A 86 -5.06 -6.39 -1.82
C VAL A 86 -5.60 -4.97 -1.93
N LYS A 87 -6.41 -4.65 -2.96
CA LYS A 87 -7.02 -3.32 -3.11
C LYS A 87 -7.89 -2.95 -1.92
N ALA A 88 -8.67 -3.88 -1.38
CA ALA A 88 -9.46 -3.65 -0.17
C ALA A 88 -8.55 -3.35 1.05
N GLY A 89 -7.48 -4.12 1.23
CA GLY A 89 -6.50 -3.87 2.29
C GLY A 89 -5.78 -2.52 2.18
N LEU A 90 -5.39 -2.12 0.96
CA LEU A 90 -4.80 -0.80 0.72
C LEU A 90 -5.79 0.33 1.04
N ALA A 91 -7.09 0.14 0.78
CA ALA A 91 -8.10 1.13 1.16
C ALA A 91 -8.26 1.25 2.69
N GLU A 92 -8.07 0.16 3.45
CA GLU A 92 -8.03 0.23 4.91
C GLU A 92 -6.79 0.98 5.41
N LEU A 93 -5.63 0.80 4.77
CA LEU A 93 -4.41 1.57 5.06
C LEU A 93 -4.56 3.06 4.72
N GLU A 94 -5.19 3.39 3.59
CA GLU A 94 -5.51 4.79 3.21
C GLU A 94 -6.36 5.46 4.28
N LEU A 95 -7.40 4.75 4.74
CA LEU A 95 -8.27 5.23 5.81
C LEU A 95 -7.52 5.40 7.13
N TRP A 96 -6.58 4.50 7.44
CA TRP A 96 -5.73 4.62 8.62
C TRP A 96 -4.85 5.88 8.55
N CYS A 97 -4.15 6.12 7.43
CA CYS A 97 -3.36 7.33 7.19
C CYS A 97 -4.21 8.61 7.36
N ALA A 98 -5.45 8.61 6.87
CA ALA A 98 -6.35 9.75 7.03
C ALA A 98 -6.80 9.99 8.49
N LYS A 99 -6.86 8.94 9.31
CA LYS A 99 -7.29 9.00 10.72
C LYS A 99 -6.16 9.33 11.70
N ALA A 100 -4.95 8.88 11.45
CA ALA A 100 -3.77 9.02 12.32
C ALA A 100 -3.26 10.47 12.50
N THR A 101 -4.12 11.47 12.23
CA THR A 101 -3.86 12.90 12.02
C THR A 101 -2.85 13.20 10.90
N SER A 102 -3.07 14.31 10.19
CA SER A 102 -2.17 14.77 9.12
C SER A 102 -0.73 14.97 9.58
N GLU A 103 -0.53 15.08 10.88
CA GLU A 103 0.75 15.28 11.55
C GLU A 103 1.65 14.05 11.59
N TYR A 104 1.13 12.80 11.54
CA TYR A 104 1.98 11.62 11.76
C TYR A 104 2.16 10.71 10.55
N ALA A 105 1.14 10.52 9.72
CA ALA A 105 1.20 9.48 8.69
C ALA A 105 0.55 9.84 7.34
N ALA A 106 0.08 11.08 7.15
CA ALA A 106 -0.62 11.45 5.92
C ALA A 106 0.27 11.36 4.67
N SER A 107 1.54 11.74 4.78
CA SER A 107 2.51 11.64 3.67
C SER A 107 2.94 10.20 3.35
N SER A 108 2.72 9.25 4.27
CA SER A 108 3.14 7.86 4.09
C SER A 108 2.32 7.12 3.02
N TRP A 109 1.13 7.61 2.67
CA TRP A 109 0.28 7.04 1.62
C TRP A 109 0.92 7.10 0.21
N ASP A 110 1.77 8.10 -0.03
CA ASP A 110 2.43 8.29 -1.32
C ASP A 110 3.55 7.26 -1.57
N GLU A 111 4.03 6.60 -0.51
CA GLU A 111 5.09 5.59 -0.61
C GLU A 111 4.61 4.27 -1.21
N ILE A 112 3.32 3.96 -1.13
CA ILE A 112 2.75 2.69 -1.65
C ILE A 112 2.25 2.76 -3.10
N ARG A 113 2.77 3.72 -3.87
CA ARG A 113 2.34 3.99 -5.24
C ARG A 113 2.49 2.81 -6.22
N HIS A 114 3.55 2.00 -6.13
CA HIS A 114 3.79 0.89 -7.08
C HIS A 114 2.74 -0.21 -6.92
N ILE A 115 2.52 -0.66 -5.69
CA ILE A 115 1.50 -1.67 -5.43
C ILE A 115 0.11 -1.13 -5.74
N ARG A 116 -0.20 0.14 -5.44
CA ARG A 116 -1.49 0.78 -5.76
C ARG A 116 -1.80 0.75 -7.25
N GLN A 117 -0.86 1.16 -8.09
CA GLN A 117 -1.06 1.14 -9.55
C GLN A 117 -1.17 -0.29 -10.08
N ALA A 118 -0.31 -1.21 -9.62
CA ALA A 118 -0.35 -2.62 -10.02
C ALA A 118 -1.70 -3.28 -9.70
N VAL A 119 -2.19 -3.16 -8.46
CA VAL A 119 -3.47 -3.79 -8.08
C VAL A 119 -4.67 -3.05 -8.68
N GLY A 120 -4.56 -1.73 -8.86
CA GLY A 120 -5.54 -0.93 -9.59
C GLY A 120 -5.73 -1.45 -11.00
N PHE A 121 -4.63 -1.76 -11.69
CA PHE A 121 -4.64 -2.41 -13.00
C PHE A 121 -5.20 -3.84 -12.94
N LEU A 122 -4.76 -4.68 -11.98
CA LEU A 122 -5.23 -6.07 -11.83
C LEU A 122 -6.75 -6.21 -11.71
N VAL A 123 -7.44 -5.24 -11.12
CA VAL A 123 -8.91 -5.30 -10.95
C VAL A 123 -9.72 -4.71 -12.10
N ILE A 124 -9.07 -4.31 -13.20
CA ILE A 124 -9.78 -3.83 -14.39
C ILE A 124 -10.41 -5.02 -15.13
N PHE A 125 -11.70 -4.96 -15.45
CA PHE A 125 -12.40 -6.09 -16.07
C PHE A 125 -12.03 -6.31 -17.55
N GLN A 126 -11.90 -5.25 -18.35
CA GLN A 126 -11.71 -5.36 -19.81
C GLN A 126 -10.30 -4.97 -20.24
N LYS A 127 -9.26 -5.56 -19.62
CA LYS A 127 -7.84 -5.24 -19.91
C LYS A 127 -7.47 -5.39 -21.38
N PHE A 128 -8.08 -6.34 -22.09
CA PHE A 128 -7.85 -6.58 -23.52
C PHE A 128 -8.22 -5.38 -24.42
N ARG A 129 -8.97 -4.40 -23.91
CA ARG A 129 -9.34 -3.16 -24.63
C ARG A 129 -8.40 -2.00 -24.37
N ILE A 130 -7.49 -2.13 -23.42
CA ILE A 130 -6.61 -1.05 -22.99
C ILE A 130 -5.36 -1.07 -23.87
N SER A 131 -5.03 0.08 -24.44
CA SER A 131 -3.83 0.30 -25.23
C SER A 131 -2.57 0.40 -24.36
N TYR A 132 -1.40 0.26 -24.98
CA TYR A 132 -0.13 0.46 -24.28
C TYR A 132 -0.01 1.88 -23.71
N ASP A 133 -0.41 2.90 -24.49
CA ASP A 133 -0.33 4.30 -24.08
C ASP A 133 -1.21 4.61 -22.86
N GLU A 134 -2.44 4.08 -22.80
CA GLU A 134 -3.31 4.22 -21.63
C GLU A 134 -2.69 3.56 -20.39
N ILE A 135 -2.00 2.43 -20.55
CA ILE A 135 -1.32 1.76 -19.42
C ILE A 135 -0.22 2.64 -18.85
N VAL A 136 0.65 3.19 -19.69
CA VAL A 136 1.85 3.90 -19.22
C VAL A 136 1.61 5.37 -18.87
N HIS A 137 0.53 6.00 -19.37
CA HIS A 137 0.25 7.40 -19.06
C HIS A 137 -0.84 7.57 -18.00
N ASP A 138 -1.88 6.73 -18.02
CA ASP A 138 -3.07 6.96 -17.20
C ASP A 138 -3.17 6.00 -16.00
N LEU A 139 -2.79 4.73 -16.19
CA LEU A 139 -3.02 3.68 -15.19
C LEU A 139 -1.80 3.41 -14.30
N CYS A 140 -0.64 3.27 -14.93
CA CYS A 140 0.58 2.77 -14.30
C CYS A 140 1.84 3.61 -14.62
N PRO A 141 1.80 4.96 -14.52
CA PRO A 141 2.90 5.81 -15.00
C PRO A 141 4.24 5.66 -14.28
N ILE A 142 4.29 5.03 -13.11
CA ILE A 142 5.56 4.81 -12.40
C ILE A 142 6.17 3.43 -12.67
N LEU A 143 5.42 2.51 -13.28
CA LEU A 143 5.89 1.14 -13.50
C LEU A 143 6.74 1.09 -14.77
N SER A 144 7.89 0.44 -14.69
CA SER A 144 8.72 0.22 -15.87
C SER A 144 8.07 -0.77 -16.84
N VAL A 145 8.46 -0.71 -18.11
CA VAL A 145 7.98 -1.64 -19.15
C VAL A 145 8.21 -3.10 -18.73
N GLN A 146 9.35 -3.39 -18.08
CA GLN A 146 9.67 -4.74 -17.59
C GLN A 146 8.70 -5.21 -16.49
N GLN A 147 8.33 -4.33 -15.57
CA GLN A 147 7.36 -4.62 -14.51
C GLN A 147 5.97 -4.85 -15.10
N LEU A 148 5.54 -3.97 -16.01
CA LEU A 148 4.25 -4.09 -16.70
C LEU A 148 4.14 -5.40 -17.49
N TYR A 149 5.18 -5.75 -18.25
CA TYR A 149 5.21 -6.99 -19.01
C TYR A 149 5.09 -8.22 -18.10
N ARG A 150 5.79 -8.24 -16.96
CA ARG A 150 5.67 -9.33 -15.97
C ARG A 150 4.26 -9.43 -15.40
N ILE A 151 3.66 -8.32 -14.96
CA ILE A 151 2.29 -8.31 -14.43
C ILE A 151 1.31 -8.84 -15.49
N CYS A 152 1.38 -8.33 -16.71
CA CYS A 152 0.46 -8.69 -17.79
C CYS A 152 0.57 -10.16 -18.20
N THR A 153 1.78 -10.73 -18.20
CA THR A 153 2.03 -12.13 -18.59
C THR A 153 1.75 -13.12 -17.46
N GLN A 154 1.91 -12.71 -16.20
CA GLN A 154 1.57 -13.54 -15.03
C GLN A 154 0.07 -13.52 -14.72
N TYR A 155 -0.64 -12.47 -15.15
CA TYR A 155 -2.07 -12.29 -14.86
C TYR A 155 -2.94 -13.47 -15.31
N TRP A 156 -3.88 -13.86 -14.46
CA TRP A 156 -4.99 -14.73 -14.82
C TRP A 156 -6.27 -14.31 -14.10
N ASP A 157 -7.42 -14.35 -14.79
CA ASP A 157 -8.71 -14.05 -14.17
C ASP A 157 -9.34 -15.33 -13.61
N ASP A 158 -9.42 -15.40 -12.28
CA ASP A 158 -9.93 -16.53 -11.52
C ASP A 158 -11.43 -16.46 -11.20
N LYS A 159 -12.10 -15.37 -11.60
CA LYS A 159 -13.47 -15.06 -11.20
C LYS A 159 -14.42 -14.92 -12.39
N TYR A 160 -13.98 -14.23 -13.44
CA TYR A 160 -14.83 -13.92 -14.59
C TYR A 160 -14.30 -14.47 -15.91
N ASN A 161 -13.14 -15.13 -15.88
CA ASN A 161 -12.51 -15.73 -17.05
C ASN A 161 -12.27 -14.69 -18.18
N THR A 162 -11.98 -13.44 -17.81
CA THR A 162 -11.56 -12.40 -18.75
C THR A 162 -10.10 -12.57 -19.15
N GLN A 163 -9.75 -12.00 -20.29
CA GLN A 163 -8.38 -12.03 -20.80
C GLN A 163 -7.54 -10.89 -20.21
N SER A 164 -6.21 -11.10 -20.22
CA SER A 164 -5.23 -10.04 -19.98
C SER A 164 -5.28 -8.98 -21.11
N VAL A 165 -4.29 -8.10 -21.16
CA VAL A 165 -4.07 -7.18 -22.29
C VAL A 165 -3.92 -7.93 -23.62
N SER A 166 -4.14 -7.22 -24.74
CA SER A 166 -4.02 -7.81 -26.07
C SER A 166 -2.60 -8.28 -26.38
N SER A 167 -2.46 -9.23 -27.30
CA SER A 167 -1.16 -9.72 -27.77
C SER A 167 -0.30 -8.62 -28.41
N ASP A 168 -0.93 -7.62 -29.02
CA ASP A 168 -0.24 -6.47 -29.61
C ASP A 168 0.45 -5.62 -28.53
N VAL A 169 -0.23 -5.37 -27.39
CA VAL A 169 0.35 -4.66 -26.24
C VAL A 169 1.56 -5.42 -25.68
N LEU A 170 1.44 -6.74 -25.50
CA LEU A 170 2.56 -7.57 -25.03
C LEU A 170 3.74 -7.57 -26.00
N SER A 171 3.46 -7.56 -27.31
CA SER A 171 4.49 -7.55 -28.35
C SER A 171 5.21 -6.21 -28.37
N ASN A 172 4.48 -5.10 -28.23
CA ASN A 172 5.06 -3.76 -28.13
C ASN A 172 5.98 -3.65 -26.90
N MET A 173 5.51 -4.07 -25.72
CA MET A 173 6.33 -4.11 -24.49
C MET A 173 7.62 -4.91 -24.68
N ARG A 174 7.57 -6.05 -25.39
CA ARG A 174 8.76 -6.88 -25.66
C ARG A 174 9.79 -6.15 -26.52
N VAL A 175 9.36 -5.42 -27.54
CA VAL A 175 10.25 -4.63 -28.41
C VAL A 175 10.94 -3.54 -27.59
N LEU A 176 10.16 -2.77 -26.81
CA LEU A 176 10.69 -1.70 -25.96
C LEU A 176 11.69 -2.21 -24.92
N MET A 177 11.42 -3.37 -24.29
CA MET A 177 12.36 -3.98 -23.36
C MET A 177 13.70 -4.37 -24.01
N THR A 178 13.70 -4.80 -25.27
CA THR A 178 14.95 -5.12 -25.99
C THR A 178 15.73 -3.88 -26.41
N GLU A 179 15.06 -2.76 -26.62
CA GLU A 179 15.70 -1.46 -26.92
C GLU A 179 16.35 -0.86 -25.66
N ASP A 180 15.65 -0.93 -24.52
CA ASP A 180 16.14 -0.43 -23.22
C ASP A 180 17.28 -1.26 -22.63
N SER A 181 17.34 -2.56 -22.93
CA SER A 181 18.40 -3.47 -22.43
C SER A 181 19.81 -3.12 -22.96
N ASN A 182 19.92 -2.27 -23.98
CA ASN A 182 21.19 -1.75 -24.46
C ASN A 182 21.75 -0.63 -23.56
N ASN A 183 20.96 -0.12 -22.61
CA ASN A 183 21.36 0.86 -21.60
C ASN A 183 21.53 0.16 -20.24
N ALA A 184 22.79 0.00 -19.79
CA ALA A 184 23.18 -0.86 -18.67
C ALA A 184 22.63 -0.46 -17.27
N GLU A 185 21.87 0.63 -17.13
CA GLU A 185 21.37 1.13 -15.84
C GLU A 185 19.99 0.58 -15.41
N SER A 186 19.23 -0.12 -16.27
CA SER A 186 17.84 -0.53 -15.97
C SER A 186 17.56 -2.04 -16.07
N SER A 187 18.42 -2.87 -15.47
CA SER A 187 18.25 -4.34 -15.51
C SER A 187 17.43 -4.91 -14.36
N SER A 188 17.21 -4.16 -13.27
CA SER A 188 16.43 -4.64 -12.12
C SER A 188 14.96 -4.25 -12.25
N PHE A 189 14.08 -5.25 -12.37
CA PHE A 189 12.63 -5.06 -12.34
C PHE A 189 12.05 -5.03 -10.91
N LEU A 190 12.84 -5.42 -9.90
CA LEU A 190 12.42 -5.41 -8.50
C LEU A 190 12.72 -4.06 -7.85
N LEU A 191 11.88 -3.69 -6.89
CA LEU A 191 12.18 -2.56 -6.00
C LEU A 191 13.24 -2.98 -4.97
N ASP A 192 14.16 -2.08 -4.68
CA ASP A 192 15.19 -2.29 -3.66
C ASP A 192 14.59 -2.22 -2.24
N ASP A 193 14.98 -3.17 -1.39
CA ASP A 193 14.49 -3.34 -0.01
C ASP A 193 15.39 -2.62 1.02
N ASN A 194 16.62 -2.25 0.64
CA ASN A 194 17.61 -1.65 1.55
C ASN A 194 17.65 -0.11 1.54
N SER A 195 16.75 0.51 0.78
CA SER A 195 16.68 1.96 0.67
C SER A 195 16.08 2.58 1.95
N SER A 196 16.96 2.98 2.87
CA SER A 196 16.57 3.79 4.02
C SER A 196 16.27 5.22 3.57
N ILE A 197 15.11 5.76 3.95
CA ILE A 197 14.70 7.12 3.61
C ILE A 197 15.43 8.10 4.54
N PRO A 198 16.30 8.98 4.00
CA PRO A 198 17.02 9.93 4.83
C PRO A 198 16.08 10.98 5.43
N PHE A 199 16.49 11.51 6.58
CA PHE A 199 15.90 12.70 7.20
C PHE A 199 17.02 13.65 7.62
N SER A 200 16.74 14.94 7.60
CA SER A 200 17.77 15.94 7.91
C SER A 200 17.87 16.16 9.42
N VAL A 201 19.08 16.49 9.90
CA VAL A 201 19.28 16.89 11.30
C VAL A 201 18.58 18.23 11.59
N GLU A 202 18.41 19.06 10.56
CA GLU A 202 17.66 20.32 10.64
C GLU A 202 16.16 20.05 10.93
N ASP A 203 15.57 19.03 10.32
CA ASP A 203 14.16 18.65 10.55
C ASP A 203 13.93 18.28 12.02
N ILE A 204 14.92 17.63 12.66
CA ILE A 204 14.88 17.26 14.08
C ILE A 204 15.05 18.51 14.94
N THR A 205 16.05 19.33 14.63
CA THR A 205 16.39 20.51 15.42
C THR A 205 15.22 21.49 15.46
N ASN A 206 14.53 21.67 14.34
CA ASN A 206 13.34 22.51 14.25
C ASN A 206 12.10 21.91 14.95
N ALA A 207 12.08 20.58 15.16
CA ALA A 207 10.97 19.89 15.82
C ALA A 207 11.15 19.77 17.34
N ILE A 208 12.36 19.97 17.86
CA ILE A 208 12.62 19.98 19.31
C ILE A 208 12.06 21.29 19.88
N GLN A 209 11.03 21.16 20.71
CA GLN A 209 10.51 22.28 21.49
C GLN A 209 11.43 22.53 22.70
N GLU A 210 11.84 23.78 22.91
CA GLU A 210 12.47 24.19 24.17
C GLU A 210 11.47 23.94 25.30
N LYS A 211 11.85 23.05 26.24
CA LYS A 211 11.07 22.76 27.43
C LYS A 211 11.73 23.42 28.63
N ASP A 212 10.94 24.15 29.39
CA ASP A 212 11.36 24.65 30.70
C ASP A 212 11.20 23.54 31.74
N PHE A 213 12.29 23.24 32.45
CA PHE A 213 12.33 22.21 33.48
C PHE A 213 12.44 22.79 34.89
N SER A 214 12.36 24.11 35.05
CA SER A 214 12.57 24.81 36.32
C SER A 214 11.63 24.34 37.44
N ASP A 215 10.42 23.89 37.10
CA ASP A 215 9.39 23.42 38.04
C ASP A 215 9.22 21.89 38.07
N VAL A 216 10.08 21.12 37.38
CA VAL A 216 9.95 19.67 37.30
C VAL A 216 10.61 19.00 38.51
N LYS A 217 9.79 18.33 39.33
CA LYS A 217 10.29 17.57 40.48
C LYS A 217 10.98 16.27 40.03
N PRO A 218 12.11 15.88 40.64
CA PRO A 218 12.74 14.59 40.40
C PRO A 218 11.81 13.42 40.76
N ALA A 219 11.94 12.30 40.05
CA ALA A 219 11.23 11.07 40.38
C ALA A 219 11.73 10.46 41.70
N GLU A 220 10.81 9.95 42.53
CA GLU A 220 11.13 9.41 43.86
C GLU A 220 12.16 8.26 43.80
N GLU A 221 12.10 7.41 42.77
CA GLU A 221 13.03 6.29 42.60
C GLU A 221 14.49 6.75 42.36
N LEU A 222 14.68 7.94 41.77
CA LEU A 222 16.01 8.51 41.57
C LEU A 222 16.56 9.10 42.87
N LEU A 223 15.70 9.61 43.74
CA LEU A 223 16.09 10.18 45.03
C LEU A 223 16.61 9.11 46.01
N GLU A 224 16.20 7.85 45.84
CA GLU A 224 16.71 6.71 46.61
C GLU A 224 18.12 6.28 46.18
N ASN A 225 18.58 6.70 45.00
CA ASN A 225 19.87 6.32 44.46
C ASN A 225 20.97 7.33 44.84
N PRO A 226 22.02 6.92 45.57
CA PRO A 226 23.10 7.82 46.01
C PRO A 226 23.80 8.55 44.86
N ALA A 227 23.81 7.97 43.65
CA ALA A 227 24.43 8.60 42.48
C ALA A 227 23.67 9.84 41.95
N PHE A 228 22.42 10.05 42.40
CA PHE A 228 21.53 11.11 41.92
C PHE A 228 21.15 12.14 42.99
N GLN A 229 21.89 12.18 44.10
CA GLN A 229 21.64 13.13 45.20
C GLN A 229 21.73 14.60 44.79
N PHE A 230 22.49 14.93 43.73
CA PHE A 230 22.59 16.27 43.16
C PHE A 230 21.27 16.83 42.60
N LEU A 231 20.24 15.99 42.43
CA LEU A 231 18.90 16.42 42.01
C LEU A 231 18.08 17.03 43.16
N GLN A 232 18.60 17.01 44.40
CA GLN A 232 17.96 17.63 45.58
C GLN A 232 18.41 19.08 45.82
N ASP A 233 19.47 19.53 45.15
CA ASP A 233 20.07 20.87 45.27
C ASP A 233 19.42 21.88 44.29
#